data_AF-A0A7G3ZL28-F1
#
_entry.id   AF-A0A7G3ZL28-F1
#
_cell.length_a   1.000
_cell.length_b   1.000
_cell.length_c   1.000
_cell.angle_alpha   90.00
_cell.angle_beta   90.00
_cell.angle_gamma   90.00
#
_symmetry.space_group_name_H-M   'P 1'
#
loop_
_entity.id
_entity.type
_entity.pdbx_description
1 polymer ?
#
loop_
_entity_poly.entity_id
_entity_poly.type
_entity_poly.pdbx_seq_one_letter_code
_entity_poly.pdbx_strand_id
1 'polypeptide(L)'
;MDSSSDNFDYVFQLIKVLGSECRANRQESDKIESILRRLAKQSGLSYDQLSEKVSENTRQKYDEVSAPDSTDKLILENYSLIYEIELQEYLNRRIWSLIQEIVEHLNSIRGFIIERKVTGTQTIDYYIQDKFDLKMEQLRRSNESLQDTKRVTRDKLTAIYDEIRIVLGQINWDDVPSNFKERERIFQILLQLKDSYGVDLMKTVF
;
A
#
# COMPACT_ATOMS: atom_id res chain seq x y z
N MET A 1 -11.40 -9.49 15.43
CA MET A 1 -11.83 -9.97 16.74
C MET A 1 -11.08 -11.27 16.94
N ASP A 2 -9.98 -11.27 17.71
CA ASP A 2 -9.23 -12.48 18.17
C ASP A 2 -7.99 -12.15 19.03
N SER A 3 -7.63 -10.87 19.27
CA SER A 3 -6.45 -10.51 20.07
C SER A 3 -6.55 -10.82 21.58
N SER A 4 -7.74 -11.15 22.09
CA SER A 4 -7.93 -11.49 23.51
C SER A 4 -7.65 -12.97 23.80
N SER A 5 -7.71 -13.84 22.80
CA SER A 5 -7.41 -15.28 22.95
C SER A 5 -5.92 -15.51 23.19
N ASP A 6 -5.08 -14.84 22.39
CA ASP A 6 -3.62 -14.96 22.45
C ASP A 6 -3.03 -14.54 23.80
N ASN A 7 -3.63 -13.56 24.48
CA ASN A 7 -3.13 -13.09 25.78
C ASN A 7 -3.31 -14.14 26.89
N PHE A 8 -4.43 -14.88 26.90
CA PHE A 8 -4.65 -15.94 27.88
C PHE A 8 -3.82 -17.19 27.55
N ASP A 9 -3.66 -17.51 26.27
CA ASP A 9 -2.79 -18.61 25.83
C ASP A 9 -1.31 -18.32 26.15
N TYR A 10 -0.87 -17.08 25.99
CA TYR A 10 0.48 -16.64 26.37
C TYR A 10 0.71 -16.76 27.88
N VAL A 11 -0.23 -16.28 28.70
CA VAL A 11 -0.14 -16.40 30.16
C VAL A 11 -0.17 -17.86 30.60
N PHE A 12 -0.98 -18.70 29.95
CA PHE A 12 -1.02 -20.13 30.22
C PHE A 12 0.31 -20.83 29.87
N GLN A 13 0.93 -20.49 28.75
CA GLN A 13 2.25 -21.00 28.38
C GLN A 13 3.32 -20.56 29.38
N LEU A 14 3.30 -19.31 29.83
CA LEU A 14 4.21 -18.79 30.85
C LEU A 14 4.09 -19.56 32.18
N ILE A 15 2.87 -19.80 32.64
CA ILE A 15 2.61 -20.59 33.86
C ILE A 15 3.13 -22.02 33.69
N LYS A 16 2.94 -22.62 32.51
CA LYS A 16 3.43 -23.96 32.22
C LYS A 16 4.96 -24.04 32.26
N VAL A 17 5.65 -23.06 31.65
CA VAL A 17 7.11 -22.96 31.68
C VAL A 17 7.62 -22.73 33.10
N LEU A 18 7.02 -21.81 33.85
CA LEU A 18 7.39 -21.55 35.23
C LEU A 18 7.21 -22.81 36.11
N GLY A 19 6.13 -23.56 35.90
CA GLY A 19 5.86 -24.81 36.59
C GLY A 19 6.90 -25.89 36.28
N SER A 20 7.40 -25.98 35.05
CA SER A 20 8.51 -26.89 34.72
C SER A 20 9.83 -26.44 35.33
N GLU A 21 10.14 -25.15 35.30
CA GLU A 21 11.36 -24.58 35.88
C GLU A 21 11.41 -24.77 37.40
N CYS A 22 10.30 -24.55 38.11
CA CYS A 22 10.22 -24.82 39.55
C CYS A 22 10.48 -26.29 39.89
N ARG A 23 10.01 -27.23 39.06
CA ARG A 23 10.27 -28.67 39.25
C ARG A 23 11.71 -29.03 38.98
N ALA A 24 12.30 -28.50 37.90
CA ALA A 24 13.70 -28.70 37.57
C ALA A 24 14.61 -28.15 38.68
N ASN A 25 14.34 -26.94 39.16
CA ASN A 25 15.12 -26.31 40.23
C ASN A 25 15.03 -27.10 41.55
N ARG A 26 13.87 -27.69 41.87
CA ARG A 26 13.73 -28.58 43.02
C ARG A 26 14.59 -29.85 42.88
N GLN A 27 14.62 -30.45 41.69
CA GLN A 27 15.49 -31.61 41.43
C GLN A 27 16.97 -31.27 41.53
N GLU A 28 17.40 -30.11 41.03
CA GLU A 28 18.78 -29.65 41.17
C GLU A 28 19.13 -29.36 42.65
N SER A 29 18.20 -28.78 43.40
CA SER A 29 18.37 -28.57 44.85
C SER A 29 18.54 -29.89 45.60
N ASP A 30 17.73 -30.91 45.28
CA ASP A 30 17.83 -32.24 45.88
C ASP A 30 19.18 -32.91 45.53
N LYS A 31 19.69 -32.70 44.31
CA LYS A 31 21.03 -33.17 43.92
C LYS A 31 22.13 -32.49 44.73
N ILE A 32 22.08 -31.17 44.88
CA ILE A 32 23.04 -30.41 45.69
C ILE A 32 23.02 -30.91 47.14
N GLU A 33 21.82 -31.11 47.71
CA GLU A 33 21.68 -31.67 49.06
C GLU A 33 22.33 -33.06 49.16
N SER A 34 22.13 -33.93 48.17
CA SER A 34 22.75 -35.27 48.17
C SER A 34 24.28 -35.21 48.13
N ILE A 35 24.84 -34.27 47.37
CA ILE A 35 26.29 -34.05 47.26
C ILE A 35 26.84 -33.54 48.58
N LEU A 36 26.17 -32.56 49.19
CA LEU A 36 26.57 -32.01 50.49
C LEU A 36 26.47 -33.06 51.60
N ARG A 37 25.44 -33.92 51.60
CA ARG A 37 25.35 -35.08 52.52
C ARG A 37 26.48 -36.08 52.30
N ARG A 38 26.89 -36.31 51.04
CA ARG A 38 28.04 -37.17 50.72
C ARG A 38 29.35 -36.56 51.17
N LEU A 39 29.51 -35.25 50.99
CA LEU A 39 30.67 -34.48 51.45
C LEU A 39 30.79 -34.57 52.98
N ALA A 40 29.69 -34.36 53.71
CA ALA A 40 29.63 -34.49 55.17
C ALA A 40 30.09 -35.87 55.64
N LYS A 41 29.60 -36.94 54.99
CA LYS A 41 30.03 -38.32 55.27
C LYS A 41 31.52 -38.52 55.02
N GLN A 42 32.08 -37.93 53.96
CA GLN A 42 33.52 -38.03 53.64
C GLN A 42 34.39 -37.25 54.63
N SER A 43 33.92 -36.09 55.11
CA SER A 43 34.64 -35.28 56.09
C SER A 43 34.45 -35.75 57.54
N GLY A 44 33.61 -36.77 57.77
CA GLY A 44 33.30 -37.27 59.11
C GLY A 44 32.44 -36.32 59.96
N LEU A 45 31.79 -35.35 59.32
CA LEU A 45 30.96 -34.33 59.96
C LEU A 45 29.47 -34.59 59.69
N SER A 46 28.59 -34.10 60.57
CA SER A 46 27.16 -34.11 60.28
C SER A 46 26.81 -33.05 59.22
N TYR A 47 25.76 -33.30 58.43
CA TYR A 47 25.27 -32.35 57.42
C TYR A 47 24.93 -30.99 58.03
N ASP A 48 24.35 -30.96 59.23
CA ASP A 48 23.97 -29.73 59.91
C ASP A 48 25.18 -28.92 60.39
N GLN A 49 26.30 -29.60 60.70
CA GLN A 49 27.55 -28.97 61.10
C GLN A 49 28.27 -28.27 59.94
N LEU A 50 27.92 -28.59 58.68
CA LEU A 50 28.40 -27.82 57.53
C LEU A 50 27.74 -26.42 57.45
N SER A 51 26.61 -26.22 58.11
CA SER A 51 25.91 -24.93 58.15
C SER A 51 26.35 -24.03 59.32
N GLU A 52 27.08 -24.59 60.29
CA GLU A 52 27.60 -23.84 61.43
C GLU A 52 28.72 -22.89 61.00
N LYS A 53 28.78 -21.72 61.64
CA LYS A 53 29.87 -20.76 61.39
C LYS A 53 31.20 -21.41 61.78
N VAL A 54 32.08 -21.54 60.79
CA VAL A 54 33.46 -22.01 60.95
C VAL A 54 34.18 -21.15 61.99
N SER A 55 34.98 -21.79 62.86
CA SER A 55 35.73 -21.08 63.90
C SER A 55 36.70 -20.04 63.32
N GLU A 56 36.82 -18.89 63.99
CA GLU A 56 37.67 -17.77 63.56
C GLU A 56 39.13 -18.20 63.31
N ASN A 57 39.62 -19.19 64.06
CA ASN A 57 40.98 -19.73 63.98
C ASN A 57 41.18 -20.63 62.74
N THR A 58 40.16 -21.40 62.34
CA THR A 58 40.19 -22.18 61.09
C THR A 58 40.08 -21.25 59.89
N ARG A 59 39.31 -20.15 60.01
CA ARG A 59 39.17 -19.13 58.98
C ARG A 59 40.48 -18.38 58.73
N GLN A 60 41.17 -17.96 59.79
CA GLN A 60 42.49 -17.32 59.70
C GLN A 60 43.54 -18.26 59.08
N LYS A 61 43.57 -19.54 59.46
CA LYS A 61 44.48 -20.52 58.83
C LYS A 61 44.16 -20.78 57.36
N TYR A 62 42.88 -20.76 57.00
CA TYR A 62 42.48 -20.85 55.60
C TYR A 62 42.91 -19.60 54.83
N ASP A 63 42.72 -18.40 55.39
CA ASP A 63 43.10 -17.14 54.76
C ASP A 63 44.63 -17.01 54.60
N GLU A 64 45.43 -17.56 55.53
CA GLU A 64 46.89 -17.63 55.41
C GLU A 64 47.37 -18.59 54.32
N VAL A 65 46.68 -19.73 54.14
CA VAL A 65 47.04 -20.75 53.14
C VAL A 65 46.43 -20.43 51.76
N SER A 66 45.30 -19.73 51.74
CA SER A 66 44.56 -19.33 50.54
C SER A 66 44.99 -17.96 50.01
N ALA A 67 46.01 -17.33 50.60
CA ALA A 67 46.57 -16.10 50.10
C ALA A 67 47.09 -16.35 48.66
N PRO A 68 46.47 -15.73 47.63
CA PRO A 68 46.74 -16.09 46.25
C PRO A 68 48.19 -15.77 45.90
N ASP A 69 48.88 -16.75 45.32
CA ASP A 69 50.23 -16.56 44.82
C ASP A 69 50.23 -15.49 43.70
N SER A 70 51.39 -14.90 43.44
CA SER A 70 51.60 -13.97 42.33
C SER A 70 51.07 -14.52 41.00
N THR A 71 51.21 -15.84 40.80
CA THR A 71 50.71 -16.58 39.65
C THR A 71 49.18 -16.63 39.62
N ASP A 72 48.52 -16.91 40.75
CA ASP A 72 47.05 -16.93 40.85
C ASP A 72 46.43 -15.56 40.58
N LYS A 73 47.08 -14.48 41.03
CA LYS A 73 46.64 -13.10 40.73
C LYS A 73 46.70 -12.80 39.25
N LEU A 74 47.80 -13.17 38.58
CA LEU A 74 47.97 -13.02 37.13
C LEU A 74 46.93 -13.86 36.36
N ILE A 75 46.62 -15.06 36.83
CA ILE A 75 45.59 -15.92 36.21
C ILE A 75 44.21 -15.25 36.32
N LEU A 76 43.86 -14.73 37.49
CA LEU A 76 42.58 -14.03 37.70
C LEU A 76 42.49 -12.76 36.84
N GLU A 77 43.56 -11.99 36.77
CA GLU A 77 43.63 -10.79 35.91
C GLU A 77 43.47 -11.16 34.44
N ASN A 78 44.12 -12.24 33.98
CA ASN A 78 43.98 -12.74 32.61
C ASN A 78 42.54 -13.17 32.30
N TYR A 79 41.89 -13.91 33.21
CA TYR A 79 40.48 -14.26 33.04
C TYR A 79 39.56 -13.02 32.98
N SER A 80 39.84 -11.99 33.79
CA SER A 80 39.07 -10.75 33.72
C SER A 80 39.24 -10.02 32.38
N LEU A 81 40.46 -9.98 31.85
CA LEU A 81 40.75 -9.38 30.55
C LEU A 81 40.09 -10.14 29.41
N ILE A 82 40.13 -11.48 29.43
CA ILE A 82 39.44 -12.33 28.44
C ILE A 82 37.94 -12.03 28.45
N TYR A 83 37.34 -11.94 29.64
CA TYR A 83 35.92 -11.63 29.78
C TYR A 83 35.57 -10.25 29.21
N GLU A 84 36.39 -9.24 29.48
CA GLU A 84 36.19 -7.90 28.93
C GLU A 84 36.31 -7.88 27.40
N ILE A 85 37.27 -8.62 26.83
CA ILE A 85 37.45 -8.77 25.38
C ILE A 85 36.21 -9.45 24.76
N GLU A 86 35.74 -10.56 25.32
CA GLU A 86 34.54 -11.25 24.83
C GLU A 86 33.31 -10.34 24.88
N LEU A 87 33.14 -9.58 25.95
CA LEU A 87 32.04 -8.63 26.09
C LEU A 87 32.10 -7.54 25.01
N GLN A 88 33.29 -7.00 24.75
CA GLN A 88 33.48 -5.99 23.72
C GLN A 88 33.20 -6.56 22.32
N GLU A 89 33.66 -7.78 22.02
CA GLU A 89 33.35 -8.46 20.76
C GLU A 89 31.87 -8.76 20.59
N TYR A 90 31.19 -9.15 21.66
CA TYR A 90 29.74 -9.36 21.66
C TYR A 90 28.99 -8.05 21.34
N LEU A 91 29.35 -6.96 22.02
CA LEU A 91 28.74 -5.65 21.78
C LEU A 91 29.01 -5.17 20.35
N ASN A 92 30.23 -5.33 19.85
CA ASN A 92 30.58 -4.98 18.47
C ASN A 92 29.75 -5.78 17.46
N ARG A 93 29.61 -7.10 17.64
CA ARG A 93 28.75 -7.93 16.80
C ARG A 93 27.30 -7.46 16.82
N ARG A 94 26.79 -7.09 18.00
CA ARG A 94 25.42 -6.60 18.14
C ARG A 94 25.20 -5.25 17.46
N ILE A 95 26.16 -4.33 17.58
CA ILE A 95 26.14 -3.03 16.90
C ILE A 95 26.14 -3.22 15.38
N TRP A 96 27.01 -4.10 14.87
CA TRP A 96 27.04 -4.40 13.43
C TRP A 96 25.73 -4.99 12.90
N SER A 97 25.08 -5.88 13.68
CA SER A 97 23.76 -6.41 13.35
C SER A 97 22.71 -5.29 13.25
N LEU A 98 22.71 -4.37 14.19
CA LEU A 98 21.79 -3.22 14.18
C LEU A 98 22.04 -2.29 12.99
N ILE A 99 23.31 -2.06 12.63
CA ILE A 99 23.67 -1.27 11.45
C ILE A 99 23.13 -1.95 10.18
N GLN A 100 23.25 -3.27 10.05
CA GLN A 100 22.70 -4.02 8.93
C GLN A 100 21.18 -3.90 8.85
N GLU A 101 20.47 -4.08 9.98
CA GLU A 101 19.01 -3.91 10.04
C GLU A 101 18.58 -2.49 9.60
N ILE A 102 19.29 -1.45 10.06
CA ILE A 102 19.04 -0.06 9.64
C ILE A 102 19.26 0.11 8.13
N VAL A 103 20.34 -0.46 7.59
CA VAL A 103 20.65 -0.39 6.14
C VAL A 103 19.56 -1.10 5.32
N GLU A 104 19.09 -2.26 5.76
CA GLU A 104 17.98 -2.97 5.11
C GLU A 104 16.69 -2.13 5.12
N HIS A 105 16.35 -1.52 6.26
CA HIS A 105 15.20 -0.63 6.35
C HIS A 105 15.32 0.59 5.44
N LEU A 106 16.50 1.22 5.34
CA LEU A 106 16.73 2.33 4.41
C LEU A 106 16.58 1.90 2.95
N ASN A 107 17.07 0.71 2.59
CA ASN A 107 16.88 0.15 1.25
C ASN A 107 15.41 -0.17 0.96
N SER A 108 14.67 -0.67 1.95
CA SER A 108 13.23 -0.90 1.84
C SER A 108 12.46 0.40 1.63
N ILE A 109 12.74 1.45 2.42
CA ILE A 109 12.15 2.78 2.25
C ILE A 109 12.45 3.34 0.87
N ARG A 110 13.70 3.22 0.41
CA ARG A 110 14.09 3.65 -0.93
C ARG A 110 13.31 2.89 -2.01
N GLY A 111 13.18 1.57 -1.88
CA GLY A 111 12.38 0.72 -2.76
C GLY A 111 10.93 1.19 -2.82
N PHE A 112 10.32 1.42 -1.66
CA PHE A 112 8.95 1.94 -1.55
C PHE A 112 8.76 3.30 -2.22
N ILE A 113 9.72 4.23 -2.05
CA ILE A 113 9.66 5.54 -2.71
C ILE A 113 9.74 5.41 -4.24
N ILE A 114 10.63 4.55 -4.74
CA ILE A 114 10.78 4.28 -6.17
C ILE A 114 9.49 3.65 -6.72
N GLU A 115 8.97 2.63 -6.05
CA GLU A 115 7.73 1.94 -6.43
C GLU A 115 6.56 2.94 -6.46
N ARG A 116 6.38 3.74 -5.41
CA ARG A 116 5.34 4.78 -5.38
C ARG A 116 5.49 5.80 -6.51
N LYS A 117 6.72 6.18 -6.88
CA LYS A 117 6.97 7.10 -7.99
C LYS A 117 6.61 6.44 -9.34
N VAL A 118 6.96 5.17 -9.54
CA VAL A 118 6.65 4.41 -10.75
C VAL A 118 5.14 4.18 -10.88
N THR A 119 4.48 3.67 -9.83
CA THR A 119 3.02 3.45 -9.81
C THR A 119 2.25 4.76 -9.91
N GLY A 120 2.73 5.83 -9.28
CA GLY A 120 2.11 7.15 -9.37
C GLY A 120 2.13 7.72 -10.80
N THR A 121 3.21 7.49 -11.54
CA THR A 121 3.30 7.91 -12.95
C THR A 121 2.35 7.08 -13.83
N GLN A 122 2.36 5.75 -13.67
CA GLN A 122 1.51 4.86 -14.46
C GLN A 122 0.01 5.07 -14.21
N THR A 123 -0.41 5.30 -12.96
CA THR A 123 -1.83 5.52 -12.65
C THR A 123 -2.35 6.86 -13.18
N ILE A 124 -1.52 7.90 -13.22
CA ILE A 124 -1.88 9.20 -13.81
C ILE A 124 -2.01 9.08 -15.33
N ASP A 125 -1.07 8.43 -16.01
CA ASP A 125 -1.12 8.26 -17.47
C ASP A 125 -2.34 7.45 -17.90
N TYR A 126 -2.65 6.34 -17.21
CA TYR A 126 -3.86 5.55 -17.47
C TYR A 126 -5.15 6.35 -17.21
N TYR A 127 -5.20 7.13 -16.12
CA TYR A 127 -6.39 7.93 -15.80
C TYR A 127 -6.61 9.06 -16.81
N ILE A 128 -5.54 9.74 -17.23
CA ILE A 128 -5.61 10.79 -18.25
C ILE A 128 -6.05 10.16 -19.58
N GLN A 129 -5.42 9.07 -20.01
CA GLN A 129 -5.74 8.42 -21.28
C GLN A 129 -7.20 7.95 -21.33
N ASP A 130 -7.68 7.23 -20.31
CA ASP A 130 -9.07 6.75 -20.25
C ASP A 130 -10.11 7.89 -20.30
N LYS A 131 -9.86 8.99 -19.55
CA LYS A 131 -10.78 10.14 -19.55
C LYS A 131 -10.78 10.91 -20.87
N PHE A 132 -9.61 11.06 -21.50
CA PHE A 132 -9.51 11.74 -22.78
C PHE A 132 -10.09 10.89 -23.91
N ASP A 133 -9.85 9.57 -23.93
CA ASP A 133 -10.40 8.66 -24.93
C ASP A 133 -11.94 8.61 -24.86
N LEU A 134 -12.50 8.55 -23.64
CA LEU A 134 -13.94 8.58 -23.44
C LEU A 134 -14.56 9.90 -23.90
N LYS A 135 -13.87 11.03 -23.68
CA LYS A 135 -14.32 12.34 -24.17
C LYS A 135 -14.18 12.51 -25.68
N MET A 136 -13.12 11.99 -26.28
CA MET A 136 -12.95 11.97 -27.73
C MET A 136 -14.02 11.12 -28.41
N GLU A 137 -14.34 9.95 -27.86
CA GLU A 137 -15.38 9.09 -28.41
C GLU A 137 -16.77 9.74 -28.29
N GLN A 138 -17.07 10.42 -27.18
CA GLN A 138 -18.29 11.21 -27.04
C GLN A 138 -18.37 12.33 -28.08
N LEU A 139 -17.26 13.05 -28.32
CA LEU A 139 -17.21 14.11 -29.31
C LEU A 139 -17.38 13.58 -30.73
N ARG A 140 -16.74 12.44 -31.05
CA ARG A 140 -16.86 11.77 -32.36
C ARG A 140 -18.30 11.40 -32.64
N ARG A 141 -18.98 10.74 -31.70
CA ARG A 141 -20.41 10.36 -31.83
C ARG A 141 -21.32 11.57 -31.99
N SER A 142 -21.05 12.65 -31.24
CA SER A 142 -21.82 13.90 -31.36
C SER A 142 -21.64 14.53 -32.75
N ASN A 143 -20.40 14.55 -33.26
CA ASN A 143 -20.12 15.06 -34.60
C ASN A 143 -20.77 14.21 -35.70
N GLU A 144 -20.72 12.89 -35.58
CA GLU A 144 -21.40 11.97 -36.51
C GLU A 144 -22.92 12.21 -36.53
N SER A 145 -23.54 12.30 -35.35
CA SER A 145 -24.96 12.63 -35.22
C SER A 145 -25.33 13.98 -35.84
N LEU A 146 -24.49 15.00 -35.67
CA LEU A 146 -24.71 16.32 -36.27
C LEU A 146 -24.57 16.29 -37.81
N GLN A 147 -23.61 15.53 -38.34
CA GLN A 147 -23.46 15.36 -39.79
C GLN A 147 -24.66 14.62 -40.39
N ASP A 148 -25.12 13.56 -39.73
CA ASP A 148 -26.32 12.82 -40.14
C ASP A 148 -27.55 13.70 -40.09
N THR A 149 -27.74 14.47 -39.02
CA THR A 149 -28.86 15.41 -38.88
C THR A 149 -28.81 16.49 -39.97
N LYS A 150 -27.63 17.02 -40.28
CA LYS A 150 -27.43 17.99 -41.36
C LYS A 150 -27.79 17.38 -42.72
N ARG A 151 -27.38 16.14 -42.98
CA ARG A 151 -27.71 15.42 -44.21
C ARG A 151 -29.22 15.20 -44.34
N VAL A 152 -29.86 14.63 -43.31
CA VAL A 152 -31.31 14.38 -43.29
C VAL A 152 -32.11 15.68 -43.47
N THR A 153 -31.68 16.76 -42.82
CA THR A 153 -32.34 18.07 -42.95
C THR A 153 -32.20 18.61 -44.37
N ARG A 154 -31.03 18.45 -44.99
CA ARG A 154 -30.82 18.83 -46.39
C ARG A 154 -31.71 18.02 -47.33
N ASP A 155 -31.76 16.71 -47.16
CA ASP A 155 -32.57 15.82 -48.02
C ASP A 155 -34.06 16.15 -47.91
N LYS A 156 -34.57 16.39 -46.68
CA LYS A 156 -35.95 16.84 -46.46
C LYS A 156 -36.24 18.20 -47.09
N LEU A 157 -35.31 19.14 -46.96
CA LEU A 157 -35.46 20.48 -47.49
C LEU A 157 -35.43 20.47 -49.04
N THR A 158 -34.62 19.61 -49.65
CA THR A 158 -34.66 19.36 -51.10
C THR A 158 -36.00 18.75 -51.53
N ALA A 159 -36.51 17.74 -50.81
CA ALA A 159 -37.82 17.15 -51.11
C ALA A 159 -38.96 18.17 -51.06
N ILE A 160 -38.97 19.04 -50.04
CA ILE A 160 -39.96 20.13 -49.93
C ILE A 160 -39.85 21.10 -51.12
N TYR A 161 -38.64 21.47 -51.55
CA TYR A 161 -38.48 22.32 -52.73
C TYR A 161 -39.00 21.66 -54.00
N ASP A 162 -38.76 20.36 -54.18
CA ASP A 162 -39.26 19.63 -55.34
C ASP A 162 -40.79 19.53 -55.33
N GLU A 163 -41.41 19.27 -54.17
CA GLU A 163 -42.87 19.29 -54.01
C GLU A 163 -43.47 20.66 -54.34
N ILE A 164 -42.89 21.74 -53.80
CA ILE A 164 -43.34 23.10 -54.10
C ILE A 164 -43.21 23.38 -55.60
N ARG A 165 -42.13 22.91 -56.24
CA ARG A 165 -41.92 23.08 -57.68
C ARG A 165 -42.96 22.34 -58.51
N ILE A 166 -43.34 21.13 -58.11
CA ILE A 166 -44.40 20.35 -58.76
C ILE A 166 -45.74 21.08 -58.62
N VAL A 167 -46.09 21.54 -57.42
CA VAL A 167 -47.33 22.29 -57.16
C VAL A 167 -47.38 23.57 -58.01
N LEU A 168 -46.28 24.33 -58.07
CA LEU A 168 -46.19 25.55 -58.88
C LEU A 168 -46.27 25.26 -60.38
N GLY A 169 -45.76 24.12 -60.84
CA GLY A 169 -45.82 23.70 -62.25
C GLY A 169 -47.18 23.13 -62.67
N GLN A 170 -48.02 22.70 -61.73
CA GLN A 170 -49.39 22.25 -62.00
C GLN A 170 -50.41 23.40 -62.11
N ILE A 171 -50.02 24.61 -61.72
CA ILE A 171 -50.87 25.80 -61.83
C ILE A 171 -50.76 26.34 -63.26
N ASN A 172 -51.89 26.43 -63.96
CA ASN A 172 -51.94 27.13 -65.25
C ASN A 172 -52.05 28.64 -65.00
N TRP A 173 -50.90 29.33 -65.00
CA TRP A 173 -50.81 30.76 -64.68
C TRP A 173 -51.45 31.68 -65.73
N ASP A 174 -51.78 31.13 -66.91
CA ASP A 174 -52.48 31.85 -67.99
C ASP A 174 -54.00 31.92 -67.79
N ASP A 175 -54.57 30.96 -67.05
CA ASP A 175 -56.00 30.95 -66.69
C ASP A 175 -56.30 31.84 -65.45
N VAL A 176 -55.27 32.34 -64.77
CA VAL A 176 -55.40 33.17 -63.56
C VAL A 176 -55.50 34.64 -63.97
N PRO A 177 -56.63 35.34 -63.73
CA PRO A 177 -56.81 36.73 -64.12
C PRO A 177 -55.72 37.62 -63.54
N SER A 178 -55.12 38.48 -64.36
CA SER A 178 -54.00 39.37 -63.96
C SER A 178 -54.33 40.36 -62.83
N ASN A 179 -55.60 40.46 -62.43
CA ASN A 179 -56.10 41.39 -61.40
C ASN A 179 -56.25 40.72 -60.01
N PHE A 180 -55.78 39.48 -59.85
CA PHE A 180 -55.86 38.75 -58.59
C PHE A 180 -54.70 39.17 -57.65
N LYS A 181 -55.02 39.84 -56.54
CA LYS A 181 -54.02 40.35 -55.57
C LYS A 181 -53.17 39.22 -54.98
N GLU A 182 -53.70 38.01 -54.95
CA GLU A 182 -53.06 36.82 -54.43
C GLU A 182 -51.97 36.32 -55.38
N ARG A 183 -52.11 36.51 -56.71
CA ARG A 183 -51.07 36.20 -57.69
C ARG A 183 -49.83 37.05 -57.43
N GLU A 184 -50.02 38.37 -57.31
CA GLU A 184 -48.92 39.31 -57.04
C GLU A 184 -48.25 39.05 -55.69
N ARG A 185 -49.01 38.69 -54.65
CA ARG A 185 -48.46 38.27 -53.35
C ARG A 185 -47.61 37.01 -53.46
N ILE A 186 -48.04 35.99 -54.21
CA ILE A 186 -47.26 34.76 -54.39
C ILE A 186 -45.96 35.06 -55.13
N PHE A 187 -45.97 35.89 -56.18
CA PHE A 187 -44.76 36.29 -56.88
C PHE A 187 -43.79 37.07 -55.97
N GLN A 188 -44.29 37.97 -55.12
CA GLN A 188 -43.46 38.68 -54.14
C GLN A 188 -42.84 37.73 -53.11
N ILE A 189 -43.59 36.73 -52.64
CA ILE A 189 -43.08 35.71 -51.70
C ILE A 189 -42.00 34.84 -52.38
N LEU A 190 -42.20 34.46 -53.64
CA LEU A 190 -41.21 33.71 -54.42
C LEU A 190 -39.94 34.54 -54.68
N LEU A 191 -40.08 35.84 -54.92
CA LEU A 191 -38.94 36.76 -55.07
C LEU A 191 -38.18 36.90 -53.75
N GLN A 192 -38.89 37.05 -52.63
CA GLN A 192 -38.27 37.13 -51.30
C GLN A 192 -37.56 35.84 -50.90
N LEU A 193 -38.10 34.67 -51.26
CA LEU A 193 -37.45 33.37 -51.06
C LEU A 193 -36.15 33.24 -51.87
N LYS A 194 -36.15 33.76 -53.10
CA LYS A 194 -34.95 33.81 -53.94
C LYS A 194 -33.88 34.74 -53.36
N ASP A 195 -34.28 35.94 -52.96
CA ASP A 195 -33.33 36.96 -52.47
C ASP A 195 -32.80 36.64 -51.07
N SER A 196 -33.62 36.06 -50.19
CA SER A 196 -33.23 35.78 -48.80
C SER A 196 -32.52 34.43 -48.62
N TYR A 197 -32.87 33.43 -49.43
CA TYR A 197 -32.40 32.04 -49.25
C TYR A 197 -31.74 31.43 -50.50
N GLY A 198 -31.65 32.17 -51.61
CA GLY A 198 -30.99 31.72 -52.84
C GLY A 198 -31.74 30.62 -53.60
N VAL A 199 -33.03 30.40 -53.31
CA VAL A 199 -33.83 29.31 -53.89
C VAL A 199 -34.59 29.81 -55.11
N ASP A 200 -34.25 29.31 -56.31
CA ASP A 200 -34.90 29.70 -57.56
C ASP A 200 -36.02 28.72 -57.95
N LEU A 201 -37.21 28.93 -57.38
CA LEU A 201 -38.41 28.12 -57.64
C LEU A 201 -39.14 28.50 -58.95
N MET A 202 -38.69 29.56 -59.63
CA MET A 202 -39.36 30.18 -60.79
C MET A 202 -39.01 29.55 -62.15
N LYS A 203 -38.12 28.55 -62.18
CA LYS A 203 -37.55 27.98 -63.42
C LYS A 203 -38.53 27.16 -64.28
N THR A 204 -39.78 26.98 -63.85
CA THR A 204 -40.80 26.16 -64.53
C THR A 204 -42.12 26.90 -64.77
N VAL A 205 -42.20 28.20 -64.44
CA VAL A 205 -43.42 29.01 -64.57
C VAL A 205 -43.36 29.97 -65.76
N PHE A 206 -42.22 30.03 -66.46
CA PHE A 206 -42.00 30.76 -67.71
C PHE A 206 -41.14 29.95 -68.68
#